data_AF-A0A9E0QZP2-F1
#
_entry.id   AF-A0A9E0QZP2-F1
#
_cell.length_a   1.000
_cell.length_b   1.000
_cell.length_c   1.000
_cell.angle_alpha   90.00
_cell.angle_beta   90.00
_cell.angle_gamma   90.00
#
_symmetry.space_group_name_H-M   'P 1'
#
loop_
_entity.id
_entity.type
_entity.pdbx_description
1 polymer ?
#
loop_
_entity_poly.entity_id
_entity_poly.type
_entity_poly.pdbx_seq_one_letter_code
_entity_poly.pdbx_strand_id
1 'polypeptide(L)'
;MSFFTKRNLKKLQLAIIEADLITLKKQFNKLDAKLINEHLFDFDSQNLNAAELAIRTGQPKSLQHLLQAGCGLSASQTKPLLYQALQHPRQSLQLMTVLLQAGAPLAYPDITPDHALFACFQFCSDTSLMLHLSRLNENGADLNHCDKHGNSSLILAMQMENRALVQMLINSGAALSEKLETEGCSKEIIDYAKRLADDLAIRQMMLTS
;
A
#
# COMPACT_ATOMS: atom_id res chain seq x y z
N MET A 1 -3.89 -35.20 -0.50
CA MET A 1 -2.51 -34.65 -0.37
C MET A 1 -1.56 -35.71 0.16
N SER A 2 -0.41 -35.91 -0.49
CA SER A 2 0.65 -36.82 -0.04
C SER A 2 1.31 -36.32 1.26
N PHE A 3 1.81 -37.25 2.09
CA PHE A 3 2.53 -36.94 3.34
C PHE A 3 3.74 -36.02 3.10
N PHE A 4 4.45 -36.21 1.98
CA PHE A 4 5.58 -35.38 1.59
C PHE A 4 5.19 -33.93 1.32
N THR A 5 4.06 -33.72 0.65
CA THR A 5 3.51 -32.40 0.36
C THR A 5 3.16 -31.65 1.65
N LYS A 6 2.48 -32.31 2.59
CA LYS A 6 2.15 -31.72 3.90
C LYS A 6 3.40 -31.34 4.69
N ARG A 7 4.45 -32.16 4.66
CA ARG A 7 5.73 -31.87 5.33
C ARG A 7 6.43 -30.66 4.73
N ASN A 8 6.45 -30.54 3.40
CA ASN A 8 7.08 -29.41 2.71
C ASN A 8 6.30 -28.11 2.92
N LEU A 9 4.96 -28.16 2.96
CA LEU A 9 4.12 -27.01 3.29
C LEU A 9 4.36 -26.52 4.73
N LYS A 10 4.47 -27.43 5.72
CA LYS A 10 4.86 -27.04 7.09
C LYS A 10 6.23 -26.37 7.15
N LYS A 11 7.21 -26.87 6.38
CA LYS A 11 8.53 -26.25 6.28
C LYS A 11 8.48 -24.88 5.62
N LEU A 12 7.62 -24.71 4.60
CA LEU A 12 7.40 -23.43 3.94
C LEU A 12 6.78 -22.42 4.91
N GLN A 13 5.77 -22.82 5.69
CA GLN A 13 5.16 -22.00 6.73
C GLN A 13 6.20 -21.48 7.73
N LEU A 14 7.03 -22.38 8.28
CA LEU A 14 8.09 -22.03 9.21
C LEU A 14 9.13 -21.10 8.56
N ALA A 15 9.55 -21.39 7.33
CA ALA A 15 10.51 -20.55 6.61
C ALA A 15 9.98 -19.12 6.37
N ILE A 16 8.68 -18.97 6.12
CA ILE A 16 8.06 -17.63 6.00
C ILE A 16 8.08 -16.92 7.35
N ILE A 17 7.68 -17.57 8.43
CA ILE A 17 7.64 -17.00 9.79
C ILE A 17 9.04 -16.56 10.25
N GLU A 18 10.04 -17.41 10.06
CA GLU A 18 11.43 -17.21 10.50
C GLU A 18 12.26 -16.35 9.54
N ALA A 19 11.69 -15.93 8.40
CA ALA A 19 12.40 -15.25 7.32
C ALA A 19 13.58 -16.05 6.74
N ASP A 20 13.54 -17.38 6.81
CA ASP A 20 14.57 -18.25 6.23
C ASP A 20 14.39 -18.37 4.71
N LEU A 21 15.02 -17.44 3.99
CA LEU A 21 14.99 -17.39 2.53
C LEU A 21 15.65 -18.61 1.87
N ILE A 22 16.59 -19.27 2.55
CA ILE A 22 17.28 -20.45 2.01
C ILE A 22 16.30 -21.62 1.98
N THR A 23 15.61 -21.86 3.09
CA THR A 23 14.61 -22.92 3.17
C THR A 23 13.38 -22.60 2.31
N LEU A 24 12.95 -21.34 2.26
CA LEU A 24 11.83 -20.87 1.42
C LEU A 24 12.08 -21.20 -0.06
N LYS A 25 13.23 -20.78 -0.61
CA LYS A 25 13.60 -21.06 -2.02
C LYS A 25 13.71 -22.56 -2.29
N LYS A 26 14.27 -23.33 -1.34
CA LYS A 26 14.35 -24.80 -1.45
C LYS A 26 12.98 -25.46 -1.47
N GLN A 27 11.99 -24.94 -0.73
CA GLN A 27 10.62 -25.48 -0.77
C GLN A 27 9.91 -25.09 -2.05
N PHE A 28 10.12 -23.88 -2.57
CA PHE A 28 9.55 -23.45 -3.86
C PHE A 28 9.98 -24.33 -5.02
N ASN A 29 11.24 -24.75 -5.07
CA ASN A 29 11.72 -25.68 -6.11
C ASN A 29 11.10 -27.09 -6.01
N LYS A 30 10.42 -27.41 -4.90
CA LYS A 30 9.85 -28.74 -4.62
C LYS A 30 8.32 -28.76 -4.62
N LEU A 31 7.68 -27.59 -4.69
CA LEU A 31 6.24 -27.42 -4.57
C LEU A 31 5.73 -26.74 -5.84
N ASP A 32 4.61 -27.22 -6.36
CA ASP A 32 3.96 -26.55 -7.49
C ASP A 32 3.40 -25.20 -7.06
N ALA A 33 3.63 -24.15 -7.87
CA ALA A 33 3.16 -22.80 -7.56
C ALA A 33 1.63 -22.73 -7.41
N LYS A 34 0.88 -23.53 -8.18
CA LYS A 34 -0.58 -23.65 -8.05
C LYS A 34 -0.99 -24.15 -6.67
N LEU A 35 -0.32 -25.19 -6.19
CA LEU A 35 -0.57 -25.74 -4.86
C LEU A 35 -0.29 -24.71 -3.77
N ILE A 36 0.78 -23.92 -3.90
CA ILE A 36 1.11 -22.88 -2.92
C ILE A 36 0.04 -21.78 -2.90
N ASN A 37 -0.47 -21.38 -4.07
CA ASN A 37 -1.52 -20.37 -4.19
C ASN A 37 -2.87 -20.83 -3.63
N GLU A 38 -3.21 -22.10 -3.79
CA GLU A 38 -4.48 -22.68 -3.30
C GLU A 38 -4.41 -23.08 -1.81
N HIS A 39 -3.21 -23.26 -1.26
CA HIS A 39 -3.05 -23.71 0.12
C HIS A 39 -3.23 -22.57 1.12
N LEU A 40 -4.05 -22.83 2.13
CA LEU A 40 -4.24 -21.96 3.28
C LEU A 40 -3.50 -22.53 4.49
N PHE A 41 -2.64 -21.71 5.08
CA PHE A 41 -1.92 -21.98 6.31
C PHE A 41 -2.77 -21.54 7.49
N ASP A 42 -2.91 -22.42 8.48
CA ASP A 42 -3.48 -22.07 9.77
C ASP A 42 -2.42 -21.32 10.59
N PHE A 43 -2.69 -20.05 10.88
CA PHE A 43 -1.85 -19.20 11.69
C PHE A 43 -2.72 -18.21 12.46
N ASP A 44 -2.54 -18.16 13.79
CA ASP A 44 -3.27 -17.25 14.68
C ASP A 44 -4.80 -17.34 14.53
N SER A 45 -5.32 -18.57 14.45
CA SER A 45 -6.75 -18.89 14.26
C SER A 45 -7.34 -18.36 12.94
N GLN A 46 -6.50 -18.07 11.94
CA GLN A 46 -6.91 -17.63 10.62
C GLN A 46 -6.30 -18.53 9.55
N ASN A 47 -7.07 -18.76 8.49
CA ASN A 47 -6.60 -19.43 7.29
C ASN A 47 -6.03 -18.38 6.32
N LEU A 48 -4.71 -18.34 6.22
CA LEU A 48 -3.97 -17.35 5.47
C LEU A 48 -3.24 -18.00 4.29
N ASN A 49 -3.26 -17.37 3.12
CA ASN A 49 -2.38 -17.80 2.04
C ASN A 49 -0.91 -17.42 2.35
N ALA A 50 0.03 -17.88 1.52
CA ALA A 50 1.46 -17.64 1.75
C ALA A 50 1.83 -16.14 1.85
N ALA A 51 1.21 -15.29 1.03
CA ALA A 51 1.47 -13.85 1.01
C ALA A 51 0.90 -13.18 2.27
N GLU A 52 -0.33 -13.53 2.67
CA GLU A 52 -0.95 -13.05 3.90
C GLU A 52 -0.17 -13.49 5.15
N LEU A 53 0.35 -14.71 5.16
CA LEU A 53 1.23 -15.17 6.24
C LEU A 53 2.48 -14.30 6.33
N ALA A 54 3.14 -13.99 5.21
CA ALA A 54 4.31 -13.12 5.18
C ALA A 54 3.98 -11.68 5.60
N ILE A 55 2.79 -11.17 5.26
CA ILE A 55 2.32 -9.86 5.72
C ILE A 55 2.06 -9.88 7.22
N ARG A 56 1.38 -10.90 7.73
CA ARG A 56 1.03 -11.04 9.15
C ARG A 56 2.26 -11.18 10.05
N THR A 57 3.28 -11.88 9.57
CA THR A 57 4.55 -12.06 10.29
C THR A 57 5.51 -10.89 10.09
N GLY A 58 5.19 -9.91 9.23
CA GLY A 58 6.00 -8.73 9.00
C GLY A 58 7.28 -9.00 8.20
N GLN A 59 7.23 -9.92 7.23
CA GLN A 59 8.40 -10.43 6.51
C GLN A 59 8.40 -10.00 5.02
N PRO A 60 8.82 -8.76 4.71
CA PRO A 60 8.77 -8.22 3.34
C PRO A 60 9.69 -8.96 2.37
N LYS A 61 10.84 -9.48 2.83
CA LYS A 61 11.75 -10.27 1.97
C LYS A 61 11.14 -11.62 1.58
N SER A 62 10.47 -12.28 2.52
CA SER A 62 9.72 -13.51 2.23
C SER A 62 8.60 -13.21 1.24
N LEU A 63 7.81 -12.16 1.49
CA LEU A 63 6.75 -11.72 0.58
C LEU A 63 7.27 -11.44 -0.84
N GLN A 64 8.38 -10.72 -0.96
CA GLN A 64 8.99 -10.40 -2.26
C GLN A 64 9.34 -11.66 -3.04
N HIS A 65 9.95 -12.64 -2.38
CA HIS A 65 10.30 -13.90 -3.02
C HIS A 65 9.08 -14.75 -3.39
N LEU A 66 8.02 -14.74 -2.57
CA LEU A 66 6.76 -15.42 -2.90
C LEU A 66 6.18 -14.85 -4.20
N LEU A 67 6.07 -13.53 -4.29
CA LEU A 67 5.50 -12.85 -5.47
C LEU A 67 6.37 -13.05 -6.73
N GLN A 68 7.70 -12.96 -6.60
CA GLN A 68 8.63 -13.25 -7.69
C GLN A 68 8.55 -14.70 -8.19
N ALA A 69 8.18 -15.63 -7.32
CA ALA A 69 8.01 -17.04 -7.67
C ALA A 69 6.63 -17.35 -8.27
N GLY A 70 5.82 -16.34 -8.57
CA GLY A 70 4.52 -16.48 -9.21
C GLY A 70 3.35 -16.70 -8.23
N CYS A 71 3.54 -16.40 -6.94
CA CYS A 71 2.39 -16.29 -6.05
C CYS A 71 1.47 -15.15 -6.49
N GLY A 72 0.17 -15.42 -6.54
CA GLY A 72 -0.83 -14.43 -6.93
C GLY A 72 -1.00 -13.34 -5.89
N LEU A 73 -1.54 -12.19 -6.32
CA LEU A 73 -1.91 -11.06 -5.46
C LEU A 73 -3.33 -11.18 -4.88
N SER A 74 -3.94 -12.36 -4.99
CA SER A 74 -5.26 -12.61 -4.40
C SER A 74 -5.14 -12.71 -2.88
N ALA A 75 -6.02 -12.00 -2.18
CA ALA A 75 -6.24 -12.25 -0.77
C ALA A 75 -7.13 -13.50 -0.60
N SER A 76 -6.93 -14.24 0.49
CA SER A 76 -7.91 -15.21 0.98
C SER A 76 -8.86 -14.60 2.02
N GLN A 77 -8.44 -13.51 2.66
CA GLN A 77 -9.25 -12.74 3.58
C GLN A 77 -10.12 -11.71 2.83
N THR A 78 -11.06 -11.11 3.57
CA THR A 78 -11.98 -10.09 3.03
C THR A 78 -11.27 -8.81 2.57
N LYS A 79 -10.14 -8.46 3.20
CA LYS A 79 -9.36 -7.26 2.85
C LYS A 79 -8.25 -7.60 1.87
N PRO A 80 -7.93 -6.69 0.92
CA PRO A 80 -6.82 -6.90 -0.01
C PRO A 80 -5.48 -6.95 0.71
N LEU A 81 -4.50 -7.63 0.11
CA LEU A 81 -3.14 -7.72 0.63
C LEU A 81 -2.54 -6.35 0.92
N LEU A 82 -2.80 -5.36 0.05
CA LEU A 82 -2.29 -4.00 0.23
C LEU A 82 -2.83 -3.36 1.51
N TYR A 83 -4.11 -3.54 1.83
CA TYR A 83 -4.71 -2.96 3.04
C TYR A 83 -4.23 -3.70 4.28
N GLN A 84 -4.06 -5.02 4.21
CA GLN A 84 -3.45 -5.79 5.30
C GLN A 84 -2.02 -5.32 5.59
N ALA A 85 -1.25 -5.01 4.54
CA ALA A 85 0.09 -4.44 4.66
C ALA A 85 0.06 -3.04 5.31
N LEU A 86 -0.83 -2.15 4.87
CA LEU A 86 -0.97 -0.81 5.46
C LEU A 86 -1.30 -0.84 6.96
N GLN A 87 -2.08 -1.84 7.40
CA GLN A 87 -2.46 -2.03 8.80
C GLN A 87 -1.33 -2.65 9.66
N HIS A 88 -0.20 -3.05 9.06
CA HIS A 88 0.87 -3.70 9.79
C HIS A 88 1.70 -2.67 10.61
N PRO A 89 1.87 -2.85 11.93
CA PRO A 89 2.34 -1.78 12.83
C PRO A 89 3.78 -1.32 12.61
N ARG A 90 4.66 -2.19 12.09
CA ARG A 90 6.12 -1.90 11.98
C ARG A 90 6.68 -1.93 10.57
N GLN A 91 5.96 -2.54 9.64
CA GLN A 91 6.50 -2.94 8.33
C GLN A 91 5.59 -2.50 7.19
N SER A 92 4.59 -1.66 7.46
CA SER A 92 3.59 -1.25 6.49
C SER A 92 4.21 -0.72 5.21
N LEU A 93 5.15 0.23 5.31
CA LEU A 93 5.82 0.82 4.15
C LEU A 93 6.58 -0.22 3.32
N GLN A 94 7.31 -1.14 3.96
CA GLN A 94 8.12 -2.14 3.26
C GLN A 94 7.25 -3.21 2.59
N LEU A 95 6.22 -3.70 3.30
CA LEU A 95 5.26 -4.68 2.78
C LEU A 95 4.46 -4.09 1.61
N MET A 96 3.95 -2.87 1.79
CA MET A 96 3.26 -2.11 0.74
C MET A 96 4.15 -1.92 -0.48
N THR A 97 5.41 -1.51 -0.31
CA THR A 97 6.35 -1.31 -1.42
C THR A 97 6.51 -2.60 -2.24
N VAL A 98 6.67 -3.74 -1.57
CA VAL A 98 6.80 -5.04 -2.24
C VAL A 98 5.53 -5.40 -3.04
N LEU A 99 4.35 -5.15 -2.48
CA LEU A 99 3.08 -5.41 -3.16
C LEU A 99 2.89 -4.51 -4.39
N LEU A 100 3.20 -3.21 -4.26
CA LEU A 100 3.09 -2.27 -5.38
C LEU A 100 4.06 -2.62 -6.51
N GLN A 101 5.31 -3.00 -6.19
CA GLN A 101 6.29 -3.47 -7.17
C GLN A 101 5.86 -4.75 -7.88
N ALA A 102 5.04 -5.59 -7.22
CA ALA A 102 4.46 -6.78 -7.84
C ALA A 102 3.20 -6.48 -8.67
N GLY A 103 2.75 -5.22 -8.76
CA GLY A 103 1.57 -4.81 -9.49
C GLY A 103 0.26 -4.94 -8.71
N ALA A 104 0.30 -4.82 -7.38
CA ALA A 104 -0.93 -4.76 -6.59
C ALA A 104 -1.84 -3.61 -7.06
N PRO A 105 -3.15 -3.87 -7.26
CA PRO A 105 -4.07 -2.84 -7.69
C PRO A 105 -4.22 -1.76 -6.61
N LEU A 106 -4.47 -0.53 -7.06
CA LEU A 106 -4.68 0.61 -6.17
C LEU A 106 -6.15 0.85 -5.84
N ALA A 107 -7.05 0.37 -6.69
CA ALA A 107 -8.50 0.52 -6.55
C ALA A 107 -9.15 -0.82 -6.17
N TYR A 108 -10.11 -0.75 -5.25
CA TYR A 108 -10.86 -1.85 -4.67
C TYR A 108 -12.34 -1.45 -4.52
N PRO A 109 -13.13 -1.44 -5.60
CA PRO A 109 -14.47 -0.84 -5.63
C PRO A 109 -15.46 -1.42 -4.60
N ASP A 110 -15.30 -2.70 -4.25
CA ASP A 110 -16.20 -3.40 -3.32
C ASP A 110 -15.80 -3.25 -1.85
N ILE A 111 -14.75 -2.48 -1.56
CA ILE A 111 -14.15 -2.38 -0.23
C ILE A 111 -14.08 -0.90 0.14
N THR A 112 -14.36 -0.57 1.40
CA THR A 112 -14.20 0.79 1.91
C THR A 112 -12.92 0.89 2.73
N PRO A 113 -11.99 1.81 2.42
CA PRO A 113 -12.06 2.75 1.30
C PRO A 113 -11.80 2.06 -0.05
N ASP A 114 -12.31 2.65 -1.12
CA ASP A 114 -12.30 2.10 -2.48
C ASP A 114 -10.97 2.32 -3.21
N HIS A 115 -10.07 3.12 -2.63
CA HIS A 115 -8.73 3.36 -3.17
C HIS A 115 -7.67 3.39 -2.07
N ALA A 116 -6.49 2.86 -2.40
CA ALA A 116 -5.32 2.80 -1.52
C ALA A 116 -4.85 4.16 -0.99
N LEU A 117 -5.10 5.26 -1.73
CA LEU A 117 -4.77 6.62 -1.29
C LEU A 117 -5.53 6.95 -0.01
N PHE A 118 -6.85 6.73 -0.02
CA PHE A 118 -7.72 6.95 1.13
C PHE A 118 -7.50 5.91 2.23
N ALA A 119 -7.10 4.68 1.87
CA ALA A 119 -6.67 3.68 2.83
C ALA A 119 -5.48 4.16 3.68
N CYS A 120 -4.54 4.91 3.11
CA CYS A 120 -3.44 5.50 3.87
C CYS A 120 -3.94 6.49 4.92
N PHE A 121 -4.91 7.36 4.60
CA PHE A 121 -5.49 8.29 5.57
C PHE A 121 -6.23 7.58 6.72
N GLN A 122 -6.78 6.38 6.47
CA GLN A 122 -7.50 5.62 7.50
C GLN A 122 -6.60 4.72 8.35
N PHE A 123 -5.56 4.12 7.76
CA PHE A 123 -4.77 3.07 8.42
C PHE A 123 -3.37 3.50 8.83
N CYS A 124 -2.80 4.54 8.22
CA CYS A 124 -1.45 5.01 8.53
C CYS A 124 -1.49 6.10 9.61
N SER A 125 -0.44 6.18 10.43
CA SER A 125 -0.22 7.30 11.34
C SER A 125 0.21 8.56 10.60
N ASP A 126 -0.04 9.74 11.16
CA ASP A 126 0.38 11.03 10.58
C ASP A 126 1.88 11.09 10.23
N THR A 127 2.73 10.48 11.07
CA THR A 127 4.17 10.41 10.88
C THR A 127 4.60 9.58 9.68
N SER A 128 3.79 8.60 9.28
CA SER A 128 4.10 7.68 8.20
C SER A 128 3.28 7.94 6.94
N LEU A 129 2.16 8.64 7.05
CA LEU A 129 1.23 8.95 5.96
C LEU A 129 1.93 9.56 4.75
N MET A 130 2.80 10.55 4.97
CA MET A 130 3.55 11.20 3.88
C MET A 130 4.42 10.20 3.10
N LEU A 131 5.10 9.28 3.77
CA LEU A 131 5.94 8.27 3.14
C LEU A 131 5.12 7.25 2.34
N HIS A 132 3.94 6.87 2.85
CA HIS A 132 3.05 5.94 2.16
C HIS A 132 2.44 6.58 0.91
N LEU A 133 1.99 7.83 0.98
CA LEU A 133 1.46 8.55 -0.17
C LEU A 133 2.55 8.80 -1.23
N SER A 134 3.77 9.18 -0.81
CA SER A 134 4.92 9.28 -1.72
C SER A 134 5.17 7.95 -2.43
N ARG A 135 5.12 6.82 -1.70
CA ARG A 135 5.31 5.50 -2.27
C ARG A 135 4.21 5.11 -3.26
N LEU A 136 2.96 5.47 -2.99
CA LEU A 136 1.85 5.30 -3.94
C LEU A 136 2.07 6.09 -5.21
N ASN A 137 2.45 7.37 -5.08
CA ASN A 137 2.71 8.25 -6.21
C ASN A 137 3.84 7.71 -7.10
N GLU A 138 4.94 7.25 -6.49
CA GLU A 138 6.05 6.58 -7.20
C GLU A 138 5.62 5.32 -7.96
N ASN A 139 4.50 4.68 -7.56
CA ASN A 139 3.94 3.50 -8.22
C ASN A 139 2.69 3.85 -9.06
N GLY A 140 2.54 5.11 -9.47
CA GLY A 140 1.52 5.53 -10.44
C GLY A 140 0.13 5.81 -9.86
N ALA A 141 0.02 6.02 -8.55
CA ALA A 141 -1.24 6.49 -7.98
C ALA A 141 -1.53 7.94 -8.39
N ASP A 142 -2.74 8.20 -8.87
CA ASP A 142 -3.20 9.55 -9.19
C ASP A 142 -3.59 10.31 -7.92
N LEU A 143 -2.76 11.26 -7.48
CA LEU A 143 -3.02 12.09 -6.31
C LEU A 143 -4.26 12.99 -6.45
N ASN A 144 -4.76 13.19 -7.67
CA ASN A 144 -5.98 13.94 -7.96
C ASN A 144 -7.24 13.08 -7.93
N HIS A 145 -7.11 11.77 -7.71
CA HIS A 145 -8.25 10.90 -7.52
C HIS A 145 -9.09 11.38 -6.33
N CYS A 146 -10.40 11.42 -6.52
CA CYS A 146 -11.37 11.78 -5.50
C CYS A 146 -12.10 10.53 -5.00
N ASP A 147 -12.40 10.50 -3.71
CA ASP A 147 -13.25 9.47 -3.14
C ASP A 147 -14.71 9.64 -3.61
N LYS A 148 -15.57 8.71 -3.21
CA LYS A 148 -17.02 8.77 -3.44
C LYS A 148 -17.73 10.03 -2.90
N HIS A 149 -17.07 10.80 -2.04
CA HIS A 149 -17.57 12.07 -1.49
C HIS A 149 -16.99 13.28 -2.22
N GLY A 150 -16.16 13.09 -3.25
CA GLY A 150 -15.50 14.16 -3.98
C GLY A 150 -14.21 14.67 -3.31
N ASN A 151 -13.78 14.08 -2.19
CA ASN A 151 -12.57 14.51 -1.48
C ASN A 151 -11.33 13.96 -2.17
N SER A 152 -10.40 14.85 -2.53
CA SER A 152 -9.06 14.47 -2.97
C SER A 152 -8.11 14.28 -1.78
N SER A 153 -6.96 13.65 -2.00
CA SER A 153 -5.90 13.55 -0.98
C SER A 153 -5.46 14.92 -0.45
N LEU A 154 -5.49 15.95 -1.32
CA LEU A 154 -5.16 17.33 -0.95
C LEU A 154 -6.19 17.93 0.01
N ILE A 155 -7.49 17.73 -0.25
CA ILE A 155 -8.57 18.20 0.64
C ILE A 155 -8.45 17.58 2.02
N LEU A 156 -8.24 16.26 2.10
CA LEU A 156 -8.08 15.57 3.37
C LEU A 156 -6.87 16.13 4.15
N ALA A 157 -5.73 16.36 3.48
CA ALA A 157 -4.57 16.97 4.10
C ALA A 157 -4.81 18.40 4.60
N MET A 158 -5.61 19.19 3.87
CA MET A 158 -5.99 20.55 4.26
C MET A 158 -6.95 20.54 5.46
N GLN A 159 -7.95 19.66 5.48
CA GLN A 159 -8.87 19.49 6.62
C GLN A 159 -8.15 19.05 7.90
N MET A 160 -7.06 18.28 7.76
CA MET A 160 -6.16 17.91 8.88
C MET A 160 -5.22 19.04 9.31
N GLU A 161 -5.25 20.21 8.66
CA GLU A 161 -4.33 21.34 8.89
C GLU A 161 -2.83 20.95 8.76
N ASN A 162 -2.55 19.89 8.00
CA ASN A 162 -1.21 19.33 7.89
C ASN A 162 -0.44 20.00 6.75
N ARG A 163 0.16 21.16 7.04
CA ARG A 163 0.95 21.95 6.07
C ARG A 163 2.05 21.14 5.38
N ALA A 164 2.74 20.26 6.11
CA ALA A 164 3.79 19.45 5.53
C ALA A 164 3.25 18.46 4.49
N LEU A 165 2.09 17.86 4.76
CA LEU A 165 1.44 16.96 3.82
C LEU A 165 0.85 17.71 2.61
N VAL A 166 0.23 18.87 2.84
CA VAL A 166 -0.25 19.77 1.76
C VAL A 166 0.90 20.15 0.83
N GLN A 167 2.03 20.57 1.39
CA GLN A 167 3.23 20.91 0.63
C GLN A 167 3.75 19.75 -0.21
N MET A 168 3.83 18.55 0.39
CA MET A 168 4.28 17.35 -0.31
C MET A 168 3.34 17.00 -1.47
N LEU A 169 2.03 17.02 -1.25
CA LEU A 169 1.03 16.70 -2.27
C LEU A 169 1.09 17.69 -3.44
N ILE A 170 1.10 19.01 -3.18
CA ILE A 170 1.20 20.03 -4.24
C ILE A 170 2.48 19.86 -5.03
N ASN A 171 3.63 19.74 -4.36
CA ASN A 171 4.92 19.52 -5.02
C ASN A 171 4.97 18.22 -5.83
N SER A 172 4.15 17.24 -5.47
CA SER A 172 4.01 15.95 -6.15
C SER A 172 3.00 15.99 -7.31
N GLY A 173 2.42 17.15 -7.63
CA GLY A 173 1.50 17.33 -8.75
C GLY A 173 0.01 17.24 -8.39
N ALA A 174 -0.35 17.22 -7.10
CA ALA A 174 -1.74 17.37 -6.71
C ALA A 174 -2.25 18.77 -7.06
N ALA A 175 -3.34 18.82 -7.83
CA ALA A 175 -3.93 20.05 -8.33
C ALA A 175 -4.77 20.72 -7.25
N LEU A 176 -4.57 22.03 -7.08
CA LEU A 176 -5.46 22.89 -6.33
C LEU A 176 -6.45 23.55 -7.31
N SER A 177 -7.60 22.92 -7.55
CA SER A 177 -8.64 23.48 -8.43
C SER A 177 -9.59 24.40 -7.68
N GLU A 178 -10.12 25.43 -8.34
CA GLU A 178 -11.17 26.31 -7.78
C GLU A 178 -12.48 25.59 -7.47
N LYS A 179 -12.70 24.41 -8.09
CA LYS A 179 -13.85 23.54 -7.85
C LYS A 179 -13.64 22.58 -6.67
N LEU A 180 -12.44 22.57 -6.07
CA LEU A 180 -12.23 21.77 -4.87
C LEU A 180 -13.13 22.32 -3.77
N GLU A 181 -13.99 21.46 -3.24
CA GLU A 181 -14.80 21.78 -2.08
C GLU A 181 -13.87 21.93 -0.88
N THR A 182 -13.44 23.16 -0.60
CA THR A 182 -12.64 23.49 0.59
C THR A 182 -13.52 23.66 1.83
N GLU A 183 -14.74 23.08 1.82
CA GLU A 183 -15.65 23.13 2.96
C GLU A 183 -14.97 22.47 4.17
N GLY A 184 -14.90 23.21 5.28
CA GLY A 184 -14.23 22.77 6.50
C GLY A 184 -12.72 23.04 6.58
N CYS A 185 -12.09 23.62 5.55
CA CYS A 185 -10.68 24.04 5.61
C CYS A 185 -10.53 25.46 6.20
N SER A 186 -9.50 25.72 7.00
CA SER A 186 -9.23 27.10 7.45
C SER A 186 -8.79 28.00 6.28
N LYS A 187 -9.03 29.31 6.43
CA LYS A 187 -8.54 30.29 5.45
C LYS A 187 -7.01 30.26 5.34
N GLU A 188 -6.32 30.00 6.44
CA GLU A 188 -4.86 29.95 6.50
C GLU A 188 -4.28 28.81 5.65
N ILE A 189 -4.84 27.61 5.73
CA ILE A 189 -4.36 26.47 4.94
C ILE A 189 -4.67 26.64 3.45
N ILE A 190 -5.81 27.26 3.12
CA ILE A 190 -6.18 27.59 1.73
C ILE A 190 -5.19 28.61 1.14
N ASP A 191 -4.92 29.70 1.85
CA ASP A 191 -3.98 30.73 1.40
C ASP A 191 -2.55 30.16 1.29
N TYR A 192 -2.17 29.27 2.21
CA TYR A 192 -0.91 28.53 2.12
C TYR A 192 -0.85 27.66 0.87
N ALA A 193 -1.85 26.82 0.62
CA ALA A 193 -1.91 25.94 -0.55
C ALA A 193 -1.86 26.73 -1.87
N LYS A 194 -2.56 27.87 -1.96
CA LYS A 194 -2.51 28.74 -3.14
C LYS A 194 -1.11 29.26 -3.43
N ARG A 195 -0.42 29.79 -2.40
CA ARG A 195 0.97 30.25 -2.55
C ARG A 195 1.89 29.14 -3.06
N LEU A 196 1.72 27.92 -2.57
CA LEU A 196 2.52 26.78 -3.03
C LEU A 196 2.24 26.40 -4.48
N ALA A 197 0.98 26.45 -4.90
CA ALA A 197 0.61 26.18 -6.28
C ALA A 197 1.20 27.25 -7.22
N ASP A 198 1.12 28.53 -6.84
CA ASP A 198 1.73 29.64 -7.58
C ASP A 198 3.26 29.49 -7.67
N ASP A 199 3.92 29.19 -6.54
CA ASP A 199 5.37 28.95 -6.49
C ASP A 199 5.78 27.77 -7.39
N LEU A 200 5.02 26.68 -7.37
CA LEU A 200 5.27 25.52 -8.24
C LEU A 200 5.11 25.87 -9.72
N ALA A 201 4.07 26.63 -10.07
CA ALA A 201 3.83 27.09 -11.44
C ALA A 201 4.98 27.96 -11.94
N ILE A 202 5.46 28.91 -11.13
CA ILE A 202 6.63 29.75 -11.46
C ILE A 202 7.87 28.88 -11.69
N ARG A 203 8.14 27.90 -10.80
CA ARG A 203 9.28 26.99 -10.97
C ARG A 203 9.20 26.17 -12.25
N GLN A 204 8.02 25.66 -12.60
CA GLN A 204 7.81 24.91 -13.84
C GLN A 204 7.99 25.78 -15.08
N MET A 205 7.55 27.04 -15.05
CA MET A 205 7.80 28.00 -16.14
C MET A 205 9.31 28.24 -16.34
N MET A 206 10.06 28.43 -15.25
CA MET A 206 11.52 28.66 -15.30
C MET A 206 12.33 27.43 -15.77
N LEU A 207 11.78 26.22 -15.67
CA LEU A 207 12.43 24.99 -16.13
C LEU A 207 12.16 24.68 -17.60
N THR A 208 11.15 25.32 -18.20
CA THR A 208 10.73 25.11 -19.59
C THR A 208 11.16 26.25 -20.53
N SER A 209 11.77 27.31 -19.99
CA SER A 209 12.38 28.45 -20.69
C SER A 209 13.87 28.25 -20.93
#